data_AF-A0A350LR89-F1
#
_entry.id   AF-A0A350LR89-F1
#
_cell.length_a   1.000
_cell.length_b   1.000
_cell.length_c   1.000
_cell.angle_alpha   90.00
_cell.angle_beta   90.00
_cell.angle_gamma   90.00
#
_symmetry.space_group_name_H-M   'P 1'
#
loop_
_entity.id
_entity.type
_entity.pdbx_description
1 polymer ?
#
loop_
_entity_poly.entity_id
_entity_poly.type
_entity_poly.pdbx_seq_one_letter_code
_entity_poly.pdbx_strand_id
1 'polypeptide(L)'
;FVNTEGRPQLALRSGHPPGDAKENWAILRALSGELDSTLPWDNLAQLRQALVAEVPHLARIDEVPENDWQPVPAAELGAGQLEAAIADFYLTNPIARASELMAELSANTKARRERPVAAE
;
A
#
# COMPACT_ATOMS: atom_id res chain seq x y z
N PHE A 1 -3.44 8.30 0.48
CA PHE A 1 -2.59 7.28 1.12
C PHE A 1 -2.24 7.75 2.52
N VAL A 2 -1.92 6.85 3.45
CA VAL A 2 -1.40 7.21 4.78
C VAL A 2 -0.08 6.46 4.94
N ASN A 3 1.00 7.15 5.31
CA ASN A 3 2.31 6.52 5.50
C ASN A 3 2.45 5.94 6.93
N THR A 4 3.61 5.36 7.25
CA THR A 4 3.82 4.66 8.53
C THR A 4 3.90 5.57 9.76
N GLU A 5 4.20 6.86 9.59
CA GLU A 5 4.11 7.86 10.67
C GLU A 5 2.68 8.39 10.84
N GLY A 6 1.73 7.88 10.05
CA GLY A 6 0.33 8.27 10.12
C GLY A 6 -0.02 9.52 9.32
N ARG A 7 0.84 10.04 8.43
CA ARG A 7 0.54 11.24 7.63
C ARG A 7 -0.34 10.90 6.41
N PRO A 8 -1.55 11.48 6.27
CA PRO A 8 -2.34 11.38 5.05
C PRO A 8 -1.72 12.20 3.92
N GLN A 9 -1.62 11.61 2.72
CA GLN A 9 -1.04 12.23 1.53
C GLN A 9 -1.96 12.00 0.32
N LEU A 10 -2.07 13.00 -0.54
CA LEU A 10 -2.83 12.93 -1.79
C LEU A 10 -1.91 12.66 -2.97
N ALA A 11 -2.24 11.62 -3.75
CA ALA A 11 -1.66 11.43 -5.06
C ALA A 11 -2.49 12.21 -6.10
N LEU A 12 -1.81 12.93 -6.97
CA LEU A 12 -2.41 13.60 -8.12
C LEU A 12 -2.27 12.71 -9.36
N ARG A 13 -3.30 12.70 -10.20
CA ARG A 13 -3.29 11.93 -11.44
C ARG A 13 -2.21 12.48 -12.36
N SER A 14 -1.27 11.63 -12.77
CA SER A 14 -0.25 11.97 -13.77
C SER A 14 -0.66 11.59 -15.20
N GLY A 15 -1.47 10.55 -15.37
CA GLY A 15 -1.96 10.07 -16.65
C GLY A 15 -3.29 9.33 -16.52
N HIS A 16 -3.89 8.99 -17.65
CA HIS A 16 -5.12 8.20 -17.68
C HIS A 16 -4.78 6.70 -17.65
N PRO A 17 -5.65 5.85 -17.06
CA PRO A 17 -5.49 4.41 -17.13
C PRO A 17 -5.42 3.92 -18.59
N PRO A 18 -4.61 2.89 -18.90
CA PRO A 18 -4.49 2.37 -20.26
C PRO A 18 -5.76 1.62 -20.70
N GLY A 19 -6.12 1.76 -21.97
CA GLY A 19 -7.27 1.07 -22.56
C GLY A 19 -8.58 1.37 -21.82
N ASP A 20 -9.30 0.33 -21.43
CA ASP A 20 -10.58 0.43 -20.74
C ASP A 20 -10.47 0.40 -19.20
N ALA A 21 -9.25 0.42 -18.66
CA ALA A 21 -9.05 0.45 -17.21
C ALA A 21 -9.76 1.67 -16.57
N LYS A 22 -10.30 1.47 -15.37
CA LYS A 22 -11.05 2.48 -14.61
C LYS A 22 -10.42 2.66 -13.23
N GLU A 23 -10.78 3.75 -12.57
CA GLU A 23 -10.36 3.99 -11.18
C GLU A 23 -10.98 2.94 -10.24
N ASN A 24 -10.19 2.44 -9.28
CA ASN A 24 -10.61 1.35 -8.39
C ASN A 24 -11.96 1.62 -7.71
N TRP A 25 -12.19 2.86 -7.24
CA TRP A 25 -13.44 3.21 -6.57
C TRP A 25 -14.64 3.17 -7.52
N ALA A 26 -14.45 3.56 -8.79
CA ALA A 26 -15.51 3.59 -9.79
C ALA A 26 -15.92 2.17 -10.17
N ILE A 27 -14.96 1.24 -10.22
CA ILE A 27 -15.22 -0.20 -10.43
C ILE A 27 -16.10 -0.74 -9.29
N LEU A 28 -15.74 -0.48 -8.04
CA LEU A 28 -16.51 -0.93 -6.88
C LEU A 28 -17.91 -0.27 -6.83
N ARG A 29 -17.99 1.02 -7.17
CA ARG A 29 -19.26 1.73 -7.24
C ARG A 29 -20.18 1.19 -8.35
N ALA A 30 -19.64 0.85 -9.53
CA ALA A 30 -20.42 0.23 -10.59
C ALA A 30 -20.92 -1.16 -10.17
N LEU A 31 -20.03 -2.01 -9.65
CA LEU A 31 -20.38 -3.34 -9.15
C LEU A 31 -21.46 -3.30 -8.06
N SER A 32 -21.41 -2.30 -7.18
CA SER A 32 -22.42 -2.17 -6.12
C SER A 32 -23.85 -2.01 -6.64
N GLY A 33 -24.03 -1.40 -7.82
CA GLY A 33 -25.32 -1.29 -8.48
C GLY A 33 -25.82 -2.63 -9.04
N GLU A 34 -24.93 -3.44 -9.61
CA GLU A 34 -25.23 -4.79 -10.11
C GLU A 34 -25.58 -5.79 -8.98
N LEU A 35 -25.17 -5.47 -7.75
CA LEU A 35 -25.42 -6.29 -6.56
C LEU A 35 -26.62 -5.81 -5.73
N ASP A 36 -27.41 -4.85 -6.23
CA ASP A 36 -28.51 -4.20 -5.50
C ASP A 36 -28.09 -3.60 -4.14
N SER A 37 -26.80 -3.31 -3.96
CA SER A 37 -26.19 -2.76 -2.74
C SER A 37 -25.45 -1.46 -3.04
N THR A 38 -26.12 -0.59 -3.79
CA THR A 38 -25.56 0.65 -4.35
C THR A 38 -24.87 1.50 -3.30
N LEU A 39 -23.59 1.82 -3.51
CA LEU A 39 -22.84 2.74 -2.65
C LEU A 39 -23.36 4.18 -2.81
N PRO A 40 -23.46 4.96 -1.72
CA PRO A 40 -24.14 6.27 -1.71
C PRO A 40 -23.29 7.44 -2.23
N TRP A 41 -22.42 7.21 -3.21
CA TRP A 41 -21.60 8.25 -3.84
C TRP A 41 -21.42 7.98 -5.33
N ASP A 42 -21.42 9.02 -6.15
CA ASP A 42 -21.33 8.93 -7.61
C ASP A 42 -20.04 9.56 -8.16
N ASN A 43 -19.26 10.23 -7.31
CA ASN A 43 -17.98 10.81 -7.69
C ASN A 43 -16.93 10.72 -6.57
N LEU A 44 -15.68 10.95 -6.94
CA LEU A 44 -14.55 10.87 -6.02
C LEU A 44 -14.63 11.90 -4.86
N ALA A 45 -15.24 13.07 -5.08
CA ALA A 45 -15.37 14.08 -4.02
C ALA A 45 -16.36 13.64 -2.95
N GLN A 46 -17.51 13.07 -3.34
CA GLN A 46 -18.49 12.49 -2.42
C GLN A 46 -17.91 11.30 -1.65
N LEU A 47 -17.17 10.41 -2.34
CA LEU A 47 -16.46 9.32 -1.66
C LEU A 47 -15.47 9.85 -0.61
N ARG A 48 -14.69 10.89 -0.94
CA ARG A 48 -13.76 11.51 0.01
C ARG A 48 -14.48 12.14 1.20
N GLN A 49 -15.63 12.78 0.98
CA GLN A 49 -16.47 13.31 2.07
C GLN A 49 -16.95 12.19 2.98
N ALA A 50 -17.43 11.07 2.43
CA ALA A 50 -17.84 9.91 3.21
C ALA A 50 -16.67 9.32 4.01
N LEU A 51 -15.49 9.17 3.40
CA LEU A 51 -14.28 8.68 4.07
C LEU A 51 -13.82 9.60 5.20
N VAL A 52 -13.89 10.92 5.01
CA VAL A 52 -13.54 11.90 6.05
C VAL A 52 -14.57 11.92 7.18
N ALA A 53 -15.86 11.77 6.88
CA ALA A 53 -16.89 11.68 7.90
C ALA A 53 -16.69 10.44 8.80
N GLU A 54 -16.34 9.30 8.20
CA GLU A 54 -16.05 8.05 8.92
C GLU A 54 -14.69 8.09 9.65
N VAL A 55 -13.67 8.67 8.99
CA VAL A 55 -12.29 8.71 9.46
C VAL A 55 -11.75 10.15 9.37
N PRO A 56 -12.06 11.04 10.34
CA PRO A 56 -11.69 12.46 10.30
C PRO A 56 -10.19 12.73 10.16
N HIS A 57 -9.36 11.78 10.60
CA HIS A 57 -7.92 11.82 10.41
C HIS A 57 -7.51 12.04 8.94
N LEU A 58 -8.27 11.49 7.98
CA LEU A 58 -7.97 11.61 6.55
C LEU A 58 -8.08 13.04 6.00
N ALA A 59 -8.70 13.98 6.74
CA ALA A 59 -8.74 15.39 6.36
C ALA A 59 -7.44 16.16 6.66
N ARG A 60 -6.59 15.64 7.54
CA ARG A 60 -5.34 16.27 7.99
C ARG A 60 -4.20 16.01 7.01
N ILE A 61 -4.37 16.47 5.77
CA ILE A 61 -3.41 16.21 4.69
C ILE A 61 -2.05 16.84 5.02
N ASP A 62 -0.99 16.05 4.82
CA ASP A 62 0.40 16.40 5.06
C ASP A 62 0.74 16.75 6.52
N GLU A 63 -0.12 16.40 7.49
CA GLU A 63 0.12 16.57 8.92
C GLU A 63 0.47 15.22 9.59
N VAL A 64 1.47 15.22 10.48
CA VAL A 64 1.74 14.04 11.34
C VAL A 64 0.81 14.12 12.55
N PRO A 65 -0.02 13.09 12.81
CA PRO A 65 -0.81 13.05 14.02
C PRO A 65 0.08 12.83 15.25
N GLU A 66 -0.18 13.56 16.31
CA GLU A 66 0.29 13.18 17.65
C GLU A 66 -0.54 11.98 18.13
N ASN A 67 0.14 10.91 18.52
CA ASN A 67 -0.49 9.69 19.00
C ASN A 67 0.09 9.35 20.38
N ASP A 68 -0.77 9.21 21.38
CA ASP A 68 -0.38 8.67 22.66
C ASP A 68 0.00 7.19 22.53
N TRP A 69 1.02 6.77 23.27
CA TRP A 69 1.35 5.35 23.36
C TRP A 69 0.21 4.59 24.01
N GLN A 70 -0.24 3.51 23.36
CA GLN A 70 -1.27 2.62 23.88
C GLN A 70 -0.66 1.25 24.20
N PRO A 71 -0.73 0.77 25.45
CA PRO A 71 -0.24 -0.56 25.79
C PRO A 71 -1.07 -1.63 25.09
N VAL A 72 -0.40 -2.59 24.47
CA VAL A 72 -1.05 -3.78 23.89
C VAL A 72 -1.09 -4.89 24.95
N PRO A 73 -2.19 -5.65 25.09
CA PRO A 73 -2.23 -6.79 26.00
C PRO A 73 -1.11 -7.78 25.72
N ALA A 74 -0.47 -8.28 26.78
CA ALA A 74 0.52 -9.33 26.65
C ALA A 74 -0.14 -10.61 26.10
N ALA A 75 0.57 -11.30 25.21
CA ALA A 75 0.19 -12.60 24.69
C ALA A 75 1.38 -13.56 24.80
N GLU A 76 1.10 -14.85 24.98
CA GLU A 76 2.15 -15.87 24.91
C GLU A 76 2.74 -15.90 23.50
N LEU A 77 4.07 -15.87 23.41
CA LEU A 77 4.78 -15.94 22.15
C LEU A 77 4.82 -17.39 21.65
N GLY A 78 4.59 -17.58 20.36
CA GLY A 78 4.82 -18.88 19.70
C GLY A 78 6.30 -19.25 19.69
N ALA A 79 6.60 -20.55 19.62
CA ALA A 79 7.95 -21.03 19.36
C ALA A 79 8.31 -20.84 17.88
N GLY A 80 9.42 -20.16 17.58
CA GLY A 80 9.87 -19.92 16.21
C GLY A 80 10.99 -18.89 16.11
N GLN A 81 11.55 -18.73 14.91
CA GLN A 81 12.51 -17.67 14.59
C GLN A 81 11.79 -16.52 13.87
N LEU A 82 12.24 -15.29 14.08
CA LEU A 82 11.76 -14.15 13.31
C LEU A 82 12.38 -14.20 11.92
N GLU A 83 11.55 -14.42 10.90
CA GLU A 83 11.96 -14.40 9.51
C GLU A 83 11.79 -13.01 8.89
N ALA A 84 12.50 -12.76 7.79
CA ALA A 84 12.31 -11.55 7.01
C ALA A 84 10.94 -11.57 6.32
N ALA A 85 10.07 -10.61 6.65
CA ALA A 85 8.77 -10.46 6.01
C ALA A 85 8.86 -10.18 4.49
N ILE A 86 10.01 -9.68 4.03
CA ILE A 86 10.29 -9.40 2.62
C ILE A 86 11.56 -10.15 2.22
N ALA A 87 11.38 -11.22 1.43
CA ALA A 87 12.50 -12.03 0.95
C ALA A 87 13.31 -11.35 -0.16
N ASP A 88 12.65 -10.55 -1.01
CA ASP A 88 13.26 -9.84 -2.13
C ASP A 88 12.78 -8.39 -2.16
N PHE A 89 13.68 -7.47 -1.81
CA PHE A 89 13.41 -6.04 -1.78
C PHE A 89 12.97 -5.48 -3.14
N TYR A 90 13.47 -6.03 -4.25
CA TYR A 90 13.19 -5.51 -5.59
C TYR A 90 11.87 -6.02 -6.17
N LEU A 91 11.25 -7.05 -5.58
CA LEU A 91 10.07 -7.74 -6.15
C LEU A 91 8.85 -7.72 -5.20
N THR A 92 8.70 -6.65 -4.42
CA THR A 92 7.73 -6.53 -3.31
C THR A 92 6.26 -6.44 -3.75
N ASN A 93 5.98 -5.84 -4.90
CA ASN A 93 4.61 -5.57 -5.36
C ASN A 93 4.45 -5.86 -6.87
N PRO A 94 3.21 -5.91 -7.39
CA PRO A 94 2.98 -6.23 -8.81
C PRO A 94 3.67 -5.30 -9.80
N ILE A 95 3.80 -4.00 -9.48
CA ILE A 95 4.49 -3.03 -10.35
C ILE A 95 5.97 -3.37 -10.43
N ALA A 96 6.61 -3.61 -9.28
CA ALA A 96 8.02 -3.97 -9.23
C ALA A 96 8.29 -5.34 -9.88
N ARG A 97 7.38 -6.31 -9.74
CA ARG A 97 7.50 -7.63 -10.39
C ARG A 97 7.35 -7.58 -11.92
N ALA A 98 6.62 -6.61 -12.45
CA ALA A 98 6.48 -6.41 -13.89
C ALA A 98 7.64 -5.57 -14.49
N SER A 99 8.56 -5.06 -13.67
CA SER A 99 9.67 -4.23 -14.12
C SER A 99 10.89 -5.09 -14.47
N GLU A 100 11.35 -4.99 -15.72
CA GLU A 100 12.60 -5.62 -16.19
C GLU A 100 13.81 -5.15 -15.37
N LEU A 101 13.90 -3.83 -15.12
CA LEU A 101 14.98 -3.26 -14.32
C LEU A 101 15.03 -3.83 -12.89
N MET A 102 13.87 -4.00 -12.23
CA MET A 102 13.84 -4.57 -10.89
C MET A 102 14.23 -6.06 -10.90
N ALA A 103 13.88 -6.80 -11.95
CA ALA A 103 14.31 -8.18 -12.13
C ALA A 103 15.84 -8.30 -12.25
N GLU A 104 16.48 -7.42 -13.03
CA GLU A 104 17.95 -7.36 -13.13
C GLU A 104 18.61 -7.05 -11.79
N LEU A 105 18.07 -6.09 -11.03
CA LEU A 105 18.60 -5.72 -9.71
C LEU A 105 18.46 -6.86 -8.68
N SER A 106 17.35 -7.60 -8.71
CA SER A 106 17.15 -8.81 -7.90
C SER A 106 18.21 -9.86 -8.23
N ALA A 107 18.40 -10.18 -9.53
CA ALA A 107 19.36 -11.17 -9.99
C ALA A 107 20.80 -10.81 -9.59
N ASN A 108 21.20 -9.55 -9.81
CA ASN A 108 22.52 -9.04 -9.44
C ASN A 108 22.76 -9.09 -7.92
N THR A 109 21.72 -8.85 -7.12
CA THR A 109 21.82 -8.93 -5.65
C THR A 109 22.00 -10.36 -5.16
N LYS A 110 21.29 -11.33 -5.77
CA LYS A 110 21.47 -12.75 -5.49
C LYS A 110 22.88 -13.22 -5.84
N ALA A 111 23.36 -12.89 -7.04
CA ALA A 111 24.71 -13.22 -7.48
C ALA A 111 25.82 -12.65 -6.56
N ARG A 112 25.62 -11.45 -6.00
CA ARG A 112 26.55 -10.88 -5.01
C ARG A 112 26.58 -11.65 -3.68
N ARG A 113 25.43 -12.14 -3.22
CA ARG A 113 25.34 -12.92 -1.96
C ARG A 113 25.95 -14.30 -2.08
N GLU A 114 25.91 -14.89 -3.28
CA GLU A 114 26.43 -16.24 -3.56
C GLU A 114 27.94 -16.25 -3.81
N ARG A 115 28.56 -15.11 -4.17
CA ARG A 115 30.01 -15.03 -4.28
C ARG A 115 30.64 -15.17 -2.89
N PRO A 116 31.58 -16.11 -2.67
CA PRO A 116 32.32 -16.15 -1.43
C PRO A 116 33.03 -14.81 -1.25
N VAL A 117 32.82 -14.18 -0.11
CA VAL A 117 33.62 -13.02 0.30
C VAL A 117 35.03 -13.56 0.45
N ALA A 118 35.92 -13.22 -0.49
CA ALA A 118 37.33 -13.53 -0.34
C ALA A 118 37.82 -12.84 0.94
N ALA A 119 38.20 -13.64 1.94
CA ALA A 119 38.88 -13.14 3.12
C ALA A 119 40.29 -12.70 2.69
N GLU A 120 40.62 -11.44 2.97
CA GLU A 120 42.02 -10.99 3.09
C GLU A 120 42.58 -11.40 4.45
#